data_AF-A0A450TG58-F1
#
_entry.id   AF-A0A450TG58-F1
#
_cell.length_a   1.000
_cell.length_b   1.000
_cell.length_c   1.000
_cell.angle_alpha   90.00
_cell.angle_beta   90.00
_cell.angle_gamma   90.00
#
_symmetry.space_group_name_H-M   'P 1'
#
loop_
_entity.id
_entity.type
_entity.pdbx_description
1 polymer ?
#
loop_
_entity_poly.entity_id
_entity_poly.type
_entity_poly.pdbx_seq_one_letter_code
_entity_poly.pdbx_strand_id
1 'polypeptide(L)'
;MSPREPTSHRTKNSAVIPSEARDLYIWISGIFTGTKIHRFASGQGFPASPEMTIKDLFGRFVEDLPGERPTEYKNMPKNIAVVIGSFHHKEAEEMIDEVRDFAAKNDLKIVKETWVPGSMEKPLALKRALLDERVAGAVVLGIIERGETKHGLVMAQAVTSAIIGLQLDLMKPVGVGILGPEILPEQIPPRVRPYARNAVKALAEVLQ
;
A
#
# COMPACT_ATOMS: atom_id res chain seq x y z
N MET A 1 -25.57 5.73 61.77
CA MET A 1 -26.52 4.78 61.17
C MET A 1 -26.86 5.25 59.76
N SER A 2 -26.52 4.44 58.77
CA SER A 2 -26.87 4.60 57.35
C SER A 2 -28.35 4.26 57.10
N PRO A 3 -28.94 4.80 56.03
CA PRO A 3 -29.78 3.98 55.14
C PRO A 3 -29.37 4.19 53.66
N ARG A 4 -28.78 3.18 53.00
CA ARG A 4 -29.40 2.12 52.16
C ARG A 4 -29.97 2.62 50.82
N GLU A 5 -29.30 2.26 49.73
CA GLU A 5 -29.85 2.18 48.36
C GLU A 5 -31.10 1.27 48.31
N PRO A 6 -31.93 1.39 47.26
CA PRO A 6 -31.86 0.34 46.23
C PRO A 6 -32.18 0.73 44.77
N THR A 7 -31.55 -0.06 43.89
CA THR A 7 -32.04 -0.68 42.64
C THR A 7 -31.95 0.03 41.28
N SER A 8 -31.11 -0.58 40.45
CA SER A 8 -30.87 -0.37 39.03
C SER A 8 -32.04 -0.81 38.14
N HIS A 9 -32.44 0.07 37.21
CA HIS A 9 -33.07 -0.34 35.95
C HIS A 9 -32.09 -0.14 34.79
N ARG A 10 -31.63 -1.28 34.25
CA ARG A 10 -30.76 -1.39 33.07
C ARG A 10 -31.61 -1.22 31.81
N THR A 11 -31.63 -0.04 31.21
CA THR A 11 -32.16 0.16 29.86
C THR A 11 -31.12 -0.25 28.84
N LYS A 12 -31.48 -1.21 27.98
CA LYS A 12 -30.67 -1.70 26.87
C LYS A 12 -30.55 -0.61 25.81
N ASN A 13 -29.36 -0.03 25.64
CA ASN A 13 -29.04 0.74 24.44
C ASN A 13 -28.93 -0.23 23.25
N SER A 14 -29.93 -0.24 22.38
CA SER A 14 -29.82 -0.85 21.06
C SER A 14 -28.85 0.00 20.23
N ALA A 15 -27.66 -0.52 19.97
CA ALA A 15 -26.69 0.11 19.08
C ALA A 15 -27.29 0.20 17.67
N VAL A 16 -27.52 1.42 17.19
CA VAL A 16 -27.89 1.71 15.81
C VAL A 16 -26.63 1.52 14.97
N ILE A 17 -26.61 0.49 14.11
CA ILE A 17 -25.50 0.21 13.22
C ILE A 17 -25.49 1.29 12.11
N PRO A 18 -24.35 1.99 11.88
CA PRO A 18 -24.20 2.96 10.79
C PRO A 18 -24.55 2.33 9.43
N SER A 19 -25.18 3.08 8.52
CA SER A 19 -25.65 2.58 7.22
C SER A 19 -24.55 1.90 6.40
N GLU A 20 -23.32 2.39 6.49
CA GLU A 20 -22.14 1.87 5.78
C GLU A 20 -21.73 0.46 6.27
N ALA A 21 -21.91 0.17 7.56
CA ALA A 21 -21.64 -1.14 8.15
C ALA A 21 -22.74 -2.16 7.83
N ARG A 22 -23.97 -1.69 7.57
CA ARG A 22 -25.05 -2.53 7.04
C ARG A 22 -24.79 -2.94 5.59
N ASP A 23 -24.27 -2.03 4.77
CA ASP A 23 -23.98 -2.31 3.36
C ASP A 23 -22.83 -3.33 3.21
N LEU A 24 -21.81 -3.24 4.07
CA LEU A 24 -20.73 -4.24 4.13
C LEU A 24 -21.24 -5.61 4.64
N TYR A 25 -22.15 -5.64 5.61
CA TYR A 25 -22.77 -6.87 6.11
C TYR A 25 -23.65 -7.56 5.04
N ILE A 26 -24.41 -6.78 4.26
CA ILE A 26 -25.23 -7.29 3.14
C ILE A 26 -24.33 -7.80 2.00
N TRP A 27 -23.22 -7.12 1.70
CA TRP A 27 -22.28 -7.56 0.67
C TRP A 27 -21.55 -8.85 1.05
N ILE A 28 -21.08 -8.97 2.31
CA ILE A 28 -20.37 -10.15 2.80
C ILE A 28 -21.32 -11.35 2.97
N SER A 29 -22.55 -11.14 3.48
CA SER A 29 -23.54 -12.23 3.58
C SER A 29 -24.00 -12.77 2.21
N GLY A 30 -23.92 -11.95 1.15
CA GLY A 30 -24.13 -12.38 -0.23
C GLY A 30 -23.06 -13.35 -0.76
N ILE A 31 -21.81 -13.25 -0.29
CA ILE A 31 -20.69 -14.07 -0.77
C ILE A 31 -20.67 -15.47 -0.11
N PHE A 32 -21.23 -15.63 1.08
CA PHE A 32 -21.14 -16.88 1.85
C PHE A 32 -22.33 -17.85 1.67
N THR A 33 -23.28 -17.58 0.78
CA THR A 33 -24.42 -18.49 0.52
C THR A 33 -24.10 -19.69 -0.37
N GLY A 34 -22.87 -19.84 -0.84
CA GLY A 34 -22.49 -21.08 -1.50
C GLY A 34 -21.00 -21.19 -1.78
N THR A 35 -20.27 -21.91 -0.92
CA THR A 35 -19.21 -22.87 -1.28
C THR A 35 -18.70 -23.51 0.02
N LYS A 36 -18.74 -24.85 0.10
CA LYS A 36 -18.18 -25.63 1.22
C LYS A 36 -16.66 -25.51 1.24
N ILE A 37 -16.08 -25.12 2.37
CA ILE A 37 -14.63 -25.06 2.57
C ILE A 37 -14.14 -26.48 2.94
N HIS A 38 -13.42 -27.15 2.04
CA HIS A 38 -12.70 -28.38 2.37
C HIS A 38 -11.40 -28.05 3.12
N ARG A 39 -11.26 -28.67 4.29
CA ARG A 39 -10.18 -28.53 5.27
C ARG A 39 -8.88 -29.12 4.72
N PHE A 40 -7.85 -28.30 4.48
CA PHE A 40 -6.48 -28.78 4.34
C PHE A 40 -5.79 -28.71 5.71
N ALA A 41 -5.45 -29.89 6.22
CA ALA A 41 -4.64 -30.06 7.42
C ALA A 41 -3.18 -30.30 7.01
N SER A 42 -2.25 -29.51 7.55
CA SER A 42 -0.87 -29.97 7.78
C SER A 42 -0.42 -29.45 9.14
N GLY A 43 0.15 -30.37 9.93
CA GLY A 43 0.18 -30.30 11.38
C GLY A 43 1.25 -29.36 11.94
N GLN A 44 0.80 -28.45 12.80
CA GLN A 44 1.37 -28.23 14.13
C GLN A 44 0.18 -28.01 15.08
N GLY A 45 0.19 -28.68 16.23
CA GLY A 45 -0.96 -28.79 17.12
C GLY A 45 -1.38 -27.46 17.72
N PHE A 46 -2.54 -26.96 17.30
CA PHE A 46 -3.31 -26.00 18.09
C PHE A 46 -4.23 -26.78 19.04
N PRO A 47 -4.26 -26.46 20.36
CA PRO A 47 -5.25 -27.05 21.24
C PRO A 47 -6.65 -26.67 20.74
N ALA A 48 -7.56 -27.64 20.71
CA ALA A 48 -8.95 -27.42 20.35
C ALA A 48 -9.60 -26.46 21.38
N SER A 49 -9.74 -25.20 21.02
CA SER A 49 -10.65 -24.27 21.71
C SER A 49 -12.02 -24.29 21.02
N PRO A 50 -13.11 -23.98 21.76
CA PRO A 50 -14.48 -24.22 21.32
C PRO A 50 -14.86 -23.32 20.14
N GLU A 51 -15.81 -23.79 19.34
CA GLU A 51 -16.43 -23.16 18.17
C GLU A 51 -16.27 -21.63 18.12
N MET A 52 -15.32 -21.17 17.31
CA MET A 52 -15.13 -19.76 16.99
C MET A 52 -16.32 -19.29 16.14
N THR A 53 -17.16 -18.42 16.69
CA THR A 53 -18.32 -17.91 15.95
C THR A 53 -17.90 -16.85 14.94
N ILE A 54 -18.72 -16.60 13.92
CA ILE A 54 -18.49 -15.51 12.95
C ILE A 54 -18.32 -14.16 13.66
N LYS A 55 -18.98 -13.96 14.81
CA LYS A 55 -18.78 -12.77 15.65
C LYS A 55 -17.38 -12.68 16.27
N ASP A 56 -16.78 -13.79 16.65
CA ASP A 56 -15.42 -13.83 17.20
C ASP A 56 -14.38 -13.58 16.10
N LEU A 57 -14.63 -14.13 14.91
CA LEU A 57 -13.80 -13.90 13.72
C LEU A 57 -13.88 -12.43 13.26
N PHE A 58 -15.08 -11.85 13.24
CA PHE A 58 -15.29 -10.44 12.88
C PHE A 58 -14.83 -9.49 13.99
N GLY A 59 -14.96 -9.88 15.26
CA GLY A 59 -14.46 -9.13 16.41
C GLY A 59 -12.95 -8.97 16.37
N ARG A 60 -12.21 -10.06 16.11
CA ARG A 60 -10.76 -9.99 15.85
C ARG A 60 -10.43 -9.17 14.61
N PHE A 61 -11.19 -9.34 13.52
CA PHE A 61 -10.94 -8.59 12.30
C PHE A 61 -11.18 -7.08 12.46
N VAL A 62 -12.14 -6.67 13.30
CA VAL A 62 -12.42 -5.26 13.62
C VAL A 62 -11.42 -4.71 14.64
N GLU A 63 -10.92 -5.52 15.57
CA GLU A 63 -9.80 -5.15 16.46
C GLU A 63 -8.47 -5.04 15.70
N ASP A 64 -8.28 -5.82 14.64
CA ASP A 64 -7.10 -5.77 13.75
C ASP A 64 -7.18 -4.65 12.69
N LEU A 65 -8.32 -3.94 12.57
CA LEU A 65 -8.38 -2.72 11.77
C LEU A 65 -7.74 -1.59 12.59
N PRO A 66 -6.69 -0.93 12.09
CA PRO A 66 -6.02 0.14 12.83
C PRO A 66 -6.99 1.32 13.04
N GLY A 67 -7.61 1.36 14.23
CA GLY A 67 -8.22 2.54 14.79
C GLY A 67 -7.09 3.52 15.12
N GLU A 68 -7.06 4.64 14.38
CA GLU A 68 -5.97 5.62 14.32
C GLU A 68 -4.73 5.14 13.53
N ARG A 69 -4.24 6.02 12.64
CA ARG A 69 -3.00 5.80 11.88
C ARG A 69 -1.86 5.54 12.88
N PRO A 70 -1.01 4.51 12.70
CA PRO A 70 0.08 4.24 13.63
C PRO A 70 0.91 5.51 13.85
N THR A 71 1.01 5.96 15.10
CA THR A 71 1.83 7.12 15.51
C THR A 71 3.32 6.93 15.22
N GLU A 72 3.72 5.75 14.76
CA GLU A 72 5.09 5.33 14.45
C GLU A 72 5.69 6.06 13.24
N TYR A 73 4.87 6.53 12.28
CA TYR A 73 5.37 7.28 11.11
C TYR A 73 5.98 8.64 11.48
N LYS A 74 5.53 9.26 12.57
CA LYS A 74 5.94 10.62 12.97
C LYS A 74 7.43 10.76 13.32
N ASN A 75 8.10 9.64 13.62
CA ASN A 75 9.52 9.59 13.99
C ASN A 75 10.35 8.69 13.07
N MET A 76 9.80 8.22 11.95
CA MET A 76 10.59 7.43 11.01
C MET A 76 11.63 8.31 10.31
N PRO A 77 12.86 7.80 10.11
CA PRO A 77 13.85 8.50 9.32
C PRO A 77 13.29 8.77 7.93
N LYS A 78 13.28 10.04 7.49
CA LYS A 78 12.78 10.48 6.16
C LYS A 78 13.70 10.07 5.00
N ASN A 79 14.43 8.98 5.19
CA ASN A 79 15.32 8.38 4.24
C ASN A 79 14.49 7.59 3.23
N ILE A 80 14.60 7.96 1.96
CA ILE A 80 13.92 7.30 0.87
C ILE A 80 14.92 6.73 -0.11
N ALA A 81 14.53 5.66 -0.79
CA ALA A 81 15.24 5.14 -1.96
C ALA A 81 14.51 5.54 -3.24
N VAL A 82 15.24 5.62 -4.35
CA VAL A 82 14.64 5.83 -5.68
C VAL A 82 15.13 4.77 -6.65
N VAL A 83 14.21 4.14 -7.37
CA VAL A 83 14.51 3.17 -8.43
C VAL A 83 14.04 3.75 -9.75
N ILE A 84 14.95 3.89 -10.72
CA ILE A 84 14.70 4.57 -12.00
C ILE A 84 14.93 3.60 -13.16
N GLY A 85 14.00 3.53 -14.11
CA GLY A 85 14.23 2.84 -15.38
C GLY A 85 15.03 3.70 -16.35
N SER A 86 16.06 3.14 -16.99
CA SER A 86 16.90 3.81 -17.98
C SER A 86 16.27 3.90 -19.37
N PHE A 87 15.20 3.14 -19.64
CA PHE A 87 14.40 3.33 -20.85
C PHE A 87 13.76 4.73 -20.85
N HIS A 88 13.91 5.48 -21.94
CA HIS A 88 13.72 6.94 -21.99
C HIS A 88 14.66 7.71 -21.05
N HIS A 89 15.97 7.53 -21.20
CA HIS A 89 16.98 8.05 -20.28
C HIS A 89 16.86 9.55 -20.01
N LYS A 90 16.67 10.36 -21.06
CA LYS A 90 16.54 11.81 -20.95
C LYS A 90 15.34 12.19 -20.08
N GLU A 91 14.18 11.61 -20.36
CA GLU A 91 12.97 11.85 -19.58
C GLU A 91 13.13 11.31 -18.15
N ALA A 92 13.77 10.16 -17.97
CA ALA A 92 14.05 9.58 -16.67
C ALA A 92 14.98 10.46 -15.82
N GLU A 93 15.98 11.12 -16.42
CA GLU A 93 16.79 12.16 -15.77
C GLU A 93 15.93 13.32 -15.28
N GLU A 94 15.03 13.82 -16.12
CA GLU A 94 14.10 14.88 -15.72
C GLU A 94 13.16 14.43 -14.58
N MET A 95 12.76 13.15 -14.54
CA MET A 95 11.97 12.60 -13.42
C MET A 95 12.76 12.59 -12.12
N ILE A 96 14.00 12.09 -12.11
CA ILE A 96 14.80 12.01 -10.89
C ILE A 96 15.19 13.41 -10.39
N ASP A 97 15.47 14.35 -11.28
CA ASP A 97 15.73 15.74 -10.91
C ASP A 97 14.53 16.38 -10.20
N GLU A 98 13.32 16.11 -10.70
CA GLU A 98 12.11 16.60 -10.05
C GLU A 98 11.87 15.96 -8.67
N VAL A 99 12.21 14.67 -8.51
CA VAL A 99 12.14 14.00 -7.21
C VAL A 99 13.18 14.58 -6.24
N ARG A 100 14.40 14.85 -6.69
CA ARG A 100 15.45 15.49 -5.88
C ARG A 100 15.02 16.89 -5.44
N ASP A 101 14.48 17.70 -6.35
CA ASP A 101 13.98 19.05 -6.07
C ASP A 101 12.86 19.04 -5.03
N PHE A 102 11.91 18.11 -5.16
CA PHE A 102 10.85 17.96 -4.17
C PHE A 102 11.39 17.48 -2.82
N ALA A 103 12.27 16.48 -2.83
CA ALA A 103 12.85 15.91 -1.61
C ALA A 103 13.59 16.97 -0.79
N ALA A 104 14.43 17.78 -1.45
CA ALA A 104 15.18 18.87 -0.83
C ALA A 104 14.27 19.92 -0.15
N LYS A 105 13.09 20.20 -0.74
CA LYS A 105 12.12 21.17 -0.20
C LYS A 105 11.25 20.61 0.94
N ASN A 106 11.19 19.30 1.11
CA ASN A 106 10.27 18.62 2.03
C ASN A 106 10.98 17.76 3.08
N ASP A 107 12.27 18.01 3.31
CA ASP A 107 13.08 17.31 4.33
C ASP A 107 13.13 15.77 4.12
N LEU A 108 13.07 15.33 2.86
CA LEU A 108 13.29 13.93 2.50
C LEU A 108 14.74 13.73 2.09
N LYS A 109 15.38 12.68 2.60
CA LYS A 109 16.76 12.33 2.27
C LYS A 109 16.78 11.15 1.31
N ILE A 110 17.21 11.37 0.08
CA ILE A 110 17.46 10.27 -0.86
C ILE A 110 18.77 9.59 -0.45
N VAL A 111 18.68 8.39 0.12
CA VAL A 111 19.86 7.63 0.59
C VAL A 111 20.40 6.66 -0.45
N LYS A 112 19.60 6.37 -1.49
CA LYS A 112 19.96 5.45 -2.55
C LYS A 112 19.19 5.77 -3.82
N GLU A 113 19.91 5.89 -4.93
CA GLU A 113 19.36 5.93 -6.28
C GLU A 113 19.84 4.70 -7.03
N THR A 114 18.94 3.95 -7.66
CA THR A 114 19.27 2.72 -8.38
C THR A 114 18.67 2.77 -9.77
N TRP A 115 19.54 2.83 -10.77
CA TRP A 115 19.17 2.73 -12.17
C TRP A 115 19.06 1.26 -12.58
N VAL A 116 17.99 0.95 -13.31
CA VAL A 116 17.73 -0.38 -13.88
C VAL A 116 17.41 -0.27 -15.37
N PRO A 117 17.69 -1.29 -16.19
CA PRO A 117 17.49 -1.21 -17.64
C PRO A 117 16.05 -0.85 -18.04
N GLY A 118 15.05 -1.52 -17.45
CA GLY A 118 13.64 -1.29 -17.77
C GLY A 118 12.70 -1.50 -16.59
N SER A 119 11.39 -1.59 -16.88
CA SER A 119 10.36 -1.74 -15.84
C SER A 119 10.34 -3.12 -15.18
N MET A 120 10.77 -4.16 -15.89
CA MET A 120 10.78 -5.54 -15.39
C MET A 120 11.76 -5.75 -14.21
N GLU A 121 12.84 -4.98 -14.15
CA GLU A 121 13.84 -5.09 -13.09
C GLU A 121 13.48 -4.29 -11.83
N LYS A 122 12.52 -3.37 -11.92
CA LYS A 122 12.15 -2.46 -10.83
C LYS A 122 11.70 -3.19 -9.57
N PRO A 123 10.84 -4.24 -9.61
CA PRO A 123 10.42 -4.94 -8.39
C PRO A 123 11.59 -5.55 -7.61
N LEU A 124 12.58 -6.13 -8.29
CA LEU A 124 13.74 -6.72 -7.62
C LEU A 124 14.64 -5.65 -6.99
N ALA A 125 14.92 -4.57 -7.72
CA ALA A 125 15.69 -3.44 -7.20
C ALA A 125 14.98 -2.76 -6.02
N LEU A 126 13.66 -2.59 -6.13
CA LEU A 126 12.81 -2.04 -5.08
C LEU A 126 12.85 -2.91 -3.83
N LYS A 127 12.66 -4.23 -3.93
CA LYS A 127 12.72 -5.14 -2.79
C LYS A 127 14.06 -5.01 -2.05
N ARG A 128 15.18 -4.99 -2.79
CA ARG A 128 16.51 -4.80 -2.21
C ARG A 128 16.68 -3.47 -1.49
N ALA A 129 16.05 -2.40 -1.99
CA ALA A 129 16.08 -1.10 -1.34
C ALA A 129 15.22 -1.06 -0.07
N LEU A 130 14.01 -1.64 -0.11
CA LEU A 130 13.08 -1.66 1.01
C LEU A 130 13.53 -2.58 2.16
N LEU A 131 14.37 -3.59 1.88
CA LEU A 131 14.99 -4.42 2.92
C LEU A 131 16.04 -3.67 3.76
N ASP A 132 16.51 -2.51 3.33
CA ASP A 132 17.39 -1.67 4.14
C ASP A 132 16.57 -0.99 5.25
N GLU A 133 16.88 -1.30 6.51
CA GLU A 133 16.19 -0.73 7.68
C GLU A 133 16.29 0.80 7.75
N ARG A 134 17.32 1.39 7.12
CA ARG A 134 17.50 2.84 7.08
C ARG A 134 16.56 3.52 6.09
N VAL A 135 15.88 2.78 5.22
CA VAL A 135 14.96 3.30 4.20
C VAL A 135 13.53 3.16 4.71
N ALA A 136 12.83 4.28 4.88
CA ALA A 136 11.43 4.28 5.33
C ALA A 136 10.43 4.06 4.18
N GLY A 137 10.81 4.37 2.95
CA GLY A 137 9.99 4.12 1.76
C GLY A 137 10.76 4.39 0.47
N ALA A 138 10.11 4.21 -0.67
CA ALA A 138 10.80 4.36 -1.96
C ALA A 138 9.95 5.04 -3.03
N VAL A 139 10.60 5.60 -4.03
CA VAL A 139 9.96 6.09 -5.26
C VAL A 139 10.40 5.23 -6.43
N VAL A 140 9.47 4.82 -7.27
CA VAL A 140 9.74 4.05 -8.49
C VAL A 140 9.38 4.90 -9.70
N LEU A 141 10.34 5.14 -10.59
CA LEU A 141 10.21 6.02 -11.74
C LEU A 141 10.39 5.26 -13.07
N GLY A 142 9.73 5.74 -14.12
CA GLY A 142 10.06 5.42 -15.50
C GLY A 142 8.87 5.46 -16.43
N ILE A 143 9.05 4.95 -17.65
CA ILE A 143 8.06 5.07 -18.73
C ILE A 143 7.83 3.69 -19.35
N ILE A 144 6.56 3.39 -19.66
CA ILE A 144 6.12 2.22 -20.42
C ILE A 144 5.37 2.74 -21.66
N GLU A 145 6.13 3.00 -22.71
CA GLU A 145 5.64 3.46 -24.02
C GLU A 145 4.78 2.37 -24.70
N ARG A 146 3.82 2.81 -25.51
CA ARG A 146 3.05 1.94 -26.38
C ARG A 146 3.92 1.31 -27.46
N GLY A 147 3.93 -0.02 -27.52
CA GLY A 147 4.46 -0.78 -28.65
C GLY A 147 3.34 -1.26 -29.59
N GLU A 148 3.71 -2.15 -30.52
CA GLU A 148 2.77 -2.78 -31.47
C GLU A 148 2.00 -3.97 -30.87
N THR A 149 2.38 -4.42 -29.68
CA THR A 149 1.80 -5.59 -29.01
C THR A 149 1.32 -5.24 -27.60
N LYS A 150 0.56 -6.15 -26.99
CA LYS A 150 0.10 -6.04 -25.59
C LYS A 150 1.21 -6.16 -24.53
N HIS A 151 2.48 -6.25 -24.96
CA HIS A 151 3.61 -6.45 -24.05
C HIS A 151 3.68 -5.37 -22.97
N GLY A 152 3.53 -4.09 -23.33
CA GLY A 152 3.57 -2.97 -22.39
C GLY A 152 2.47 -3.06 -21.32
N LEU A 153 1.26 -3.44 -21.71
CA LEU A 153 0.13 -3.61 -20.80
C LEU A 153 0.37 -4.76 -19.81
N VAL A 154 0.75 -5.94 -20.30
CA VAL A 154 1.01 -7.12 -19.45
C VAL A 154 2.18 -6.86 -18.50
N MET A 155 3.25 -6.24 -19.00
CA MET A 155 4.40 -5.84 -18.18
C MET A 155 3.99 -4.87 -17.07
N ALA A 156 3.24 -3.81 -17.39
CA ALA A 156 2.83 -2.82 -16.40
C ALA A 156 1.93 -3.40 -15.31
N GLN A 157 1.04 -4.33 -15.67
CA GLN A 157 0.22 -5.06 -14.71
C GLN A 157 1.10 -5.89 -13.76
N ALA A 158 2.02 -6.70 -14.31
CA ALA A 158 2.92 -7.52 -13.49
C ALA A 158 3.80 -6.68 -12.55
N VAL A 159 4.39 -5.58 -13.07
CA VAL A 159 5.25 -4.69 -12.29
C VAL A 159 4.47 -3.97 -11.20
N THR A 160 3.31 -3.39 -11.52
CA THR A 160 2.46 -2.69 -10.55
C THR A 160 1.97 -3.64 -9.46
N SER A 161 1.51 -4.84 -9.81
CA SER A 161 1.11 -5.86 -8.83
C SER A 161 2.26 -6.26 -7.91
N ALA A 162 3.47 -6.43 -8.44
CA ALA A 162 4.64 -6.75 -7.62
C ALA A 162 5.01 -5.60 -6.67
N ILE A 163 4.93 -4.33 -7.11
CA ILE A 163 5.18 -3.16 -6.26
C ILE A 163 4.15 -3.08 -5.12
N ILE A 164 2.86 -3.29 -5.42
CA ILE A 164 1.81 -3.33 -4.40
C ILE A 164 2.07 -4.47 -3.40
N GLY A 165 2.40 -5.67 -3.89
CA GLY A 165 2.78 -6.79 -3.04
C GLY A 165 3.93 -6.45 -2.10
N LEU A 166 5.00 -5.82 -2.60
CA LEU A 166 6.14 -5.40 -1.78
C LEU A 166 5.77 -4.35 -0.72
N GLN A 167 4.85 -3.43 -1.02
CA GLN A 167 4.37 -2.46 -0.02
C GLN A 167 3.66 -3.16 1.13
N LEU A 168 2.79 -4.14 0.82
CA LEU A 168 2.03 -4.89 1.82
C LEU A 168 2.93 -5.85 2.61
N ASP A 169 3.85 -6.53 1.94
CA ASP A 169 4.77 -7.49 2.57
C ASP A 169 5.77 -6.82 3.52
N LEU A 170 6.27 -5.64 3.15
CA LEU A 170 7.34 -4.95 3.88
C LEU A 170 6.84 -3.77 4.73
N MET A 171 5.55 -3.44 4.63
CA MET A 171 4.91 -2.32 5.34
C MET A 171 5.62 -0.96 5.14
N LYS A 172 6.21 -0.77 3.94
CA LYS A 172 6.90 0.47 3.55
C LYS A 172 6.22 1.08 2.32
N PRO A 173 5.83 2.37 2.37
CA PRO A 173 5.14 3.00 1.25
C PRO A 173 6.06 3.17 0.04
N VAL A 174 5.45 3.09 -1.15
CA VAL A 174 6.11 3.27 -2.43
C VAL A 174 5.36 4.25 -3.30
N GLY A 175 5.98 5.39 -3.61
CA GLY A 175 5.50 6.34 -4.61
C GLY A 175 5.73 5.82 -6.01
N VAL A 176 4.67 5.64 -6.81
CA VAL A 176 4.77 5.11 -8.18
C VAL A 176 4.65 6.24 -9.20
N GLY A 177 5.77 6.57 -9.83
CA GLY A 177 5.88 7.49 -10.96
C GLY A 177 6.23 6.74 -12.24
N ILE A 178 5.45 5.71 -12.59
CA ILE A 178 5.59 5.03 -13.88
C ILE A 178 4.53 5.60 -14.84
N LEU A 179 4.96 6.22 -15.95
CA LEU A 179 4.05 6.70 -17.00
C LEU A 179 3.65 5.53 -17.89
N GLY A 180 2.35 5.31 -18.07
CA GLY A 180 1.79 4.22 -18.87
C GLY A 180 0.81 3.35 -18.06
N PRO A 181 0.48 2.13 -18.53
CA PRO A 181 0.96 1.50 -19.77
C PRO A 181 0.45 2.20 -21.04
N GLU A 182 1.13 1.94 -22.16
CA GLU A 182 0.71 2.34 -23.51
C GLU A 182 0.62 3.87 -23.71
N ILE A 183 1.47 4.63 -23.02
CA ILE A 183 1.58 6.07 -23.26
C ILE A 183 2.16 6.33 -24.67
N LEU A 184 1.61 7.31 -25.37
CA LEU A 184 2.11 7.75 -26.68
C LEU A 184 3.31 8.71 -26.51
N PRO A 185 4.26 8.76 -27.47
CA PRO A 185 5.41 9.66 -27.41
C PRO A 185 5.05 11.12 -27.10
N GLU A 186 4.01 11.65 -27.75
CA GLU A 186 3.58 13.06 -27.60
C GLU A 186 3.01 13.36 -26.20
N GLN A 187 2.60 12.31 -25.49
CA GLN A 187 2.05 12.40 -24.15
C GLN A 187 3.12 12.42 -23.06
N ILE A 188 4.34 11.96 -23.36
CA ILE A 188 5.42 11.83 -22.39
C ILE A 188 5.90 13.19 -21.89
N PRO A 189 6.41 14.13 -22.72
CA PRO A 189 7.05 15.36 -22.24
C PRO A 189 6.24 16.18 -21.21
N PRO A 190 4.94 16.47 -21.43
CA PRO A 190 4.17 17.26 -20.47
C PRO A 190 3.87 16.52 -19.14
N ARG A 191 4.08 15.20 -19.08
CA ARG A 191 3.77 14.36 -17.91
C ARG A 191 4.98 13.98 -17.07
N VAL A 192 6.20 14.03 -17.63
CA VAL A 192 7.45 13.61 -16.98
C VAL A 192 7.59 14.19 -15.55
N ARG A 193 7.66 15.52 -15.43
CA ARG A 193 7.84 16.18 -14.13
C ARG A 193 6.62 16.06 -13.21
N PRO A 194 5.37 16.33 -13.67
CA PRO A 194 4.21 16.21 -12.79
C PRO A 194 4.03 14.82 -12.17
N TYR A 195 4.24 13.75 -12.93
CA TYR A 195 4.12 12.38 -12.42
C TYR A 195 5.21 12.04 -11.41
N ALA A 196 6.46 12.43 -11.69
CA ALA A 196 7.56 12.24 -10.76
C ALA A 196 7.32 12.99 -9.44
N ARG A 197 6.89 14.26 -9.51
CA ARG A 197 6.50 15.07 -8.34
C ARG A 197 5.37 14.42 -7.56
N ASN A 198 4.31 13.97 -8.23
CA ASN A 198 3.16 13.35 -7.55
C ASN A 198 3.54 12.04 -6.84
N ALA A 199 4.44 11.24 -7.43
CA ALA A 199 4.91 10.00 -6.82
C ALA A 199 5.64 10.25 -5.49
N VAL A 200 6.61 11.18 -5.46
CA VAL A 200 7.33 11.52 -4.23
C VAL A 200 6.44 12.27 -3.23
N LYS A 201 5.50 13.09 -3.69
CA LYS A 201 4.53 13.76 -2.82
C LYS A 201 3.63 12.75 -2.10
N ALA A 202 3.07 11.78 -2.82
CA ALA A 202 2.24 10.74 -2.21
C ALA A 202 3.03 9.92 -1.17
N LEU A 203 4.27 9.57 -1.47
CA LEU A 203 5.17 8.93 -0.50
C LEU A 203 5.36 9.81 0.75
N ALA A 204 5.64 11.10 0.56
CA ALA A 204 5.86 12.04 1.65
C ALA A 204 4.65 12.16 2.57
N GLU A 205 3.44 12.22 2.02
CA GLU A 205 2.19 12.32 2.78
C GLU A 205 1.90 11.07 3.63
N VAL A 206 2.35 9.88 3.19
CA VAL A 206 2.20 8.64 3.97
C VAL A 206 3.26 8.54 5.08
N LEU A 207 4.44 9.14 4.88
CA LEU A 207 5.53 9.14 5.86
C LEU A 207 5.39 10.23 6.95
N GLN A 208 4.41 11.14 6.85
CA GLN A 208 4.18 12.27 7.78
C GLN A 208 3.02 12.01 8.75
#